data_AF-A0A6A4HJB8-F1
#
_entry.id   AF-A0A6A4HJB8-F1
#
_cell.length_a   1.000
_cell.length_b   1.000
_cell.length_c   1.000
_cell.angle_alpha   90.00
_cell.angle_beta   90.00
_cell.angle_gamma   90.00
#
_symmetry.space_group_name_H-M   'P 1'
#
loop_
_entity.id
_entity.type
_entity.pdbx_description
1 polymer ?
#
loop_
_entity_poly.entity_id
_entity_poly.type
_entity_poly.pdbx_seq_one_letter_code
_entity_poly.pdbx_strand_id
1 'polypeptide(L)'
;MFGSIFSLTRRRHSRLTPNPLRRIIFTTAMVVKASEDPFSTADMRFPGPNGMSADASALLFRNGTHVALRIECSDGNLEFTDNAYIGTDPNGKLYWKDENDFGRDQNKRCEYIVQSVEYNNNKYCRVRFWNKDTGSSTKPFAEFVARDDQNTVFHTKVDDHSYHGVWTSLELNTARATVQKASGQDIITLTTGTRGAWGISANWKIPVSITTLRSLSINVKGTLYYKQPSDLKDGNFVNYNNDRLVFYRSALLAKDFTAYFIPLEIRQGKLGSDDTLEMPGVTGWPQV
;
A
#
# COMPACT_ATOMS: atom_id res chain seq x y z
N MET A 1 1.78 76.06 -29.61
CA MET A 1 2.85 75.19 -29.07
C MET A 1 2.20 74.03 -28.35
N PHE A 2 2.78 72.85 -28.53
CA PHE A 2 2.26 71.51 -28.27
C PHE A 2 1.53 71.30 -26.93
N GLY A 3 0.45 70.52 -26.99
CA GLY A 3 -0.26 69.99 -25.82
C GLY A 3 -0.99 68.71 -26.21
N SER A 4 -0.25 67.61 -26.22
CA SER A 4 -0.70 66.26 -26.59
C SER A 4 -1.19 65.45 -25.39
N ILE A 5 -2.43 64.94 -25.52
CA ILE A 5 -2.94 63.59 -25.24
C ILE A 5 -2.90 63.02 -23.79
N PHE A 6 -4.06 62.75 -23.18
CA PHE A 6 -4.71 61.42 -23.03
C PHE A 6 -5.78 61.41 -21.93
N SER A 7 -6.97 60.93 -22.27
CA SER A 7 -8.09 60.67 -21.37
C SER A 7 -7.85 59.40 -20.55
N LEU A 8 -8.05 59.46 -19.23
CA LEU A 8 -8.22 58.26 -18.40
C LEU A 8 -9.70 58.05 -18.07
N THR A 9 -10.25 57.01 -18.68
CA THR A 9 -11.60 56.49 -18.43
C THR A 9 -11.64 55.75 -17.08
N ARG A 10 -12.51 56.21 -16.19
CA ARG A 10 -12.83 55.58 -14.89
C ARG A 10 -13.58 54.26 -15.13
N ARG A 11 -12.93 53.09 -14.98
CA ARG A 11 -13.63 51.81 -14.82
C ARG A 11 -13.83 51.51 -13.34
N ARG A 12 -15.09 51.48 -12.91
CA ARG A 12 -15.50 50.89 -11.62
C ARG A 12 -15.30 49.37 -11.70
N HIS A 13 -14.42 48.82 -10.87
CA HIS A 13 -14.48 47.40 -10.50
C HIS A 13 -15.24 47.29 -9.18
N SER A 14 -16.37 46.58 -9.23
CA SER A 14 -17.09 46.09 -8.06
C SER A 14 -16.19 45.13 -7.26
N ARG A 15 -15.96 45.45 -5.99
CA ARG A 15 -15.40 44.52 -5.02
C ARG A 15 -16.45 43.46 -4.71
N LEU A 16 -16.29 42.27 -5.28
CA LEU A 16 -16.86 41.05 -4.71
C LEU A 16 -15.82 40.49 -3.73
N THR A 17 -16.08 40.62 -2.45
CA THR A 17 -15.36 39.88 -1.40
C THR A 17 -15.73 38.40 -1.51
N PRO A 18 -14.77 37.46 -1.58
CA PRO A 18 -15.10 36.04 -1.53
C PRO A 18 -15.56 35.69 -0.12
N ASN A 19 -16.71 35.03 -0.05
CA ASN A 19 -17.33 34.47 1.13
C ASN A 19 -16.42 33.38 1.71
N PRO A 20 -15.97 33.41 2.98
CA PRO A 20 -15.21 32.32 3.55
C PRO A 20 -16.18 31.16 3.81
N LEU A 21 -16.15 30.16 2.93
CA LEU A 21 -16.84 28.89 3.14
C LEU A 21 -16.43 28.34 4.50
N ARG A 22 -17.43 28.17 5.37
CA ARG A 22 -17.33 27.47 6.65
C ARG A 22 -16.70 26.10 6.42
N ARG A 23 -15.44 25.96 6.85
CA ARG A 23 -14.76 24.68 6.95
C ARG A 23 -15.40 23.94 8.13
N ILE A 24 -16.38 23.09 7.84
CA ILE A 24 -16.92 22.17 8.84
C ILE A 24 -15.86 21.10 9.05
N ILE A 25 -15.19 21.16 10.21
CA ILE A 25 -14.26 20.13 10.66
C ILE A 25 -15.11 19.07 11.36
N PHE A 26 -15.35 17.94 10.70
CA PHE A 26 -15.86 16.74 11.37
C PHE A 26 -14.67 15.97 11.95
N THR A 27 -14.36 16.21 13.23
CA THR A 27 -13.42 15.39 14.01
C THR A 27 -14.19 14.38 14.83
N THR A 28 -14.77 13.39 14.15
CA THR A 28 -15.07 12.06 14.71
C THR A 28 -15.12 11.12 13.52
N ALA A 29 -14.16 10.18 13.41
CA ALA A 29 -14.24 9.13 12.40
C ALA A 29 -15.52 8.33 12.67
N MET A 30 -16.55 8.53 11.85
CA MET A 30 -17.78 7.77 11.93
C MET A 30 -17.56 6.48 11.17
N VAL A 31 -17.40 5.37 11.89
CA VAL A 31 -17.47 4.05 11.27
C VAL A 31 -18.75 3.96 10.46
N VAL A 32 -18.64 3.73 9.16
CA VAL A 32 -19.79 3.64 8.28
C VAL A 32 -20.48 2.31 8.57
N LYS A 33 -21.62 2.35 9.28
CA LYS A 33 -22.46 1.16 9.45
C LYS A 33 -23.16 0.85 8.13
N ALA A 34 -22.84 -0.29 7.55
CA ALA A 34 -23.49 -0.77 6.34
C ALA A 34 -24.77 -1.55 6.68
N SER A 35 -25.79 -1.38 5.84
CA SER A 35 -27.03 -2.17 5.90
C SER A 35 -26.89 -3.54 5.24
N GLU A 36 -25.82 -3.75 4.46
CA GLU A 36 -25.56 -4.94 3.67
C GLU A 36 -24.09 -5.35 3.79
N ASP A 37 -23.81 -6.62 3.53
CA ASP A 37 -22.46 -7.16 3.52
C ASP A 37 -21.60 -6.44 2.46
N PRO A 38 -20.40 -5.93 2.82
CA PRO A 38 -19.56 -5.19 1.89
C PRO A 38 -19.11 -5.98 0.66
N PHE A 39 -18.87 -7.29 0.79
CA PHE A 39 -18.53 -8.13 -0.37
C PHE A 39 -19.74 -8.25 -1.31
N SER A 40 -20.92 -8.55 -0.76
CA SER A 40 -22.17 -8.61 -1.54
C SER A 40 -22.48 -7.28 -2.24
N THR A 41 -22.22 -6.16 -1.57
CA THR A 41 -22.39 -4.82 -2.15
C THR A 41 -21.44 -4.58 -3.33
N ALA A 42 -20.19 -5.02 -3.22
CA ALA A 42 -19.20 -4.92 -4.29
C ALA A 42 -19.58 -5.84 -5.47
N ASP A 43 -19.97 -7.09 -5.21
CA ASP A 43 -20.45 -8.03 -6.22
C ASP A 43 -21.62 -7.45 -7.04
N MET A 44 -22.59 -6.84 -6.36
CA MET A 44 -23.73 -6.19 -7.03
C MET A 44 -23.35 -4.92 -7.80
N ARG A 45 -22.28 -4.22 -7.41
CA ARG A 45 -21.80 -3.02 -8.08
C ARG A 45 -21.00 -3.33 -9.33
N PHE A 46 -20.33 -4.48 -9.36
CA PHE A 46 -19.58 -4.98 -10.50
C PHE A 46 -20.20 -6.30 -11.03
N PRO A 47 -21.49 -6.30 -11.44
CA PRO A 47 -22.18 -7.53 -11.80
C PRO A 47 -21.88 -7.96 -13.24
N GLY A 48 -22.05 -9.27 -13.51
CA GLY A 48 -22.23 -9.82 -14.85
C GLY A 48 -21.00 -10.54 -15.44
N PRO A 49 -21.06 -10.96 -16.71
CA PRO A 49 -20.02 -11.79 -17.35
C PRO A 49 -18.65 -11.08 -17.49
N ASN A 50 -18.64 -9.75 -17.36
CA ASN A 50 -17.43 -8.92 -17.37
C ASN A 50 -17.11 -8.35 -15.98
N GLY A 51 -17.96 -8.59 -14.98
CA GLY A 51 -17.65 -8.29 -13.59
C GLY A 51 -16.53 -9.23 -13.16
N MET A 52 -15.36 -8.66 -12.90
CA MET A 52 -14.17 -9.40 -12.54
C MET A 52 -13.88 -9.20 -11.07
N SER A 53 -13.46 -10.28 -10.42
CA SER A 53 -12.87 -10.21 -9.10
C SER A 53 -11.68 -11.14 -8.99
N ALA A 54 -10.72 -10.73 -8.20
CA ALA A 54 -9.52 -11.51 -7.91
C ALA A 54 -9.07 -11.26 -6.49
N ASP A 55 -8.37 -12.24 -5.92
CA ASP A 55 -7.81 -12.10 -4.59
C ASP A 55 -6.72 -11.01 -4.61
N ALA A 56 -6.73 -10.20 -3.57
CA ALA A 56 -5.87 -9.04 -3.45
C ALA A 56 -5.52 -8.76 -1.99
N SER A 57 -4.44 -8.02 -1.78
CA SER A 57 -3.98 -7.58 -0.47
C SER A 57 -3.81 -6.06 -0.48
N ALA A 58 -4.20 -5.40 0.61
CA ALA A 58 -4.00 -3.97 0.78
C ALA A 58 -2.91 -3.68 1.80
N LEU A 59 -1.90 -2.88 1.45
CA LEU A 59 -0.91 -2.38 2.39
C LEU A 59 -1.32 -0.96 2.81
N LEU A 60 -1.85 -0.84 4.04
CA LEU A 60 -2.19 0.44 4.64
C LEU A 60 -1.02 0.99 5.45
N PHE A 61 -0.56 2.19 5.09
CA PHE A 61 0.59 2.84 5.74
C PHE A 61 0.21 4.14 6.43
N ARG A 62 0.77 4.38 7.61
CA ARG A 62 0.85 5.73 8.18
C ARG A 62 2.14 5.95 8.96
N ASN A 63 2.85 7.03 8.65
CA ASN A 63 3.94 7.59 9.45
C ASN A 63 3.76 9.11 9.61
N GLY A 64 3.34 9.53 10.81
CA GLY A 64 2.99 10.92 11.08
C GLY A 64 1.85 11.43 10.20
N THR A 65 2.15 12.38 9.31
CA THR A 65 1.21 12.94 8.33
C THR A 65 1.23 12.20 6.99
N HIS A 66 2.21 11.33 6.77
CA HIS A 66 2.28 10.55 5.55
C HIS A 66 1.37 9.33 5.69
N VAL A 67 0.33 9.28 4.86
CA VAL A 67 -0.54 8.11 4.68
C VAL A 67 -0.31 7.61 3.27
N ALA A 68 -0.35 6.30 3.10
CA ALA A 68 -0.19 5.68 1.80
C ALA A 68 -0.99 4.37 1.72
N LEU A 69 -1.41 4.02 0.51
CA LEU A 69 -2.05 2.77 0.13
C LEU A 69 -1.31 2.06 -1.00
N ARG A 70 -1.19 0.73 -0.87
CA ARG A 70 -0.87 -0.15 -2.00
C ARG A 70 -1.87 -1.29 -2.07
N ILE A 71 -2.26 -1.69 -3.28
CA ILE A 71 -3.07 -2.88 -3.51
C ILE A 71 -2.28 -3.80 -4.44
N GLU A 72 -2.18 -5.07 -4.09
CA GLU A 72 -1.57 -6.10 -4.92
C GLU A 72 -2.64 -7.10 -5.33
N CYS A 73 -2.81 -7.33 -6.62
CA CYS A 73 -3.74 -8.31 -7.16
C CYS A 73 -3.00 -9.23 -8.14
N SER A 74 -2.55 -10.37 -7.62
CA SER A 74 -1.71 -11.34 -8.35
C SER A 74 -2.41 -11.90 -9.57
N ASP A 75 -3.65 -12.38 -9.40
CA ASP A 75 -4.38 -13.01 -10.50
C ASP A 75 -4.78 -12.00 -11.59
N GLY A 76 -4.98 -10.73 -11.21
CA GLY A 76 -5.21 -9.63 -12.16
C GLY A 76 -3.93 -9.09 -12.81
N ASN A 77 -2.75 -9.46 -12.31
CA ASN A 77 -1.48 -8.84 -12.68
C ASN A 77 -1.52 -7.30 -12.53
N LEU A 78 -2.09 -6.84 -11.41
CA LEU A 78 -2.34 -5.43 -11.11
C LEU A 78 -1.71 -5.01 -9.78
N GLU A 79 -1.08 -3.85 -9.79
CA GLU A 79 -0.54 -3.18 -8.61
C GLU A 79 -1.05 -1.75 -8.57
N PHE A 80 -1.65 -1.33 -7.47
CA PHE A 80 -1.89 0.09 -7.18
C PHE A 80 -0.87 0.57 -6.17
N THR A 81 -0.29 1.75 -6.37
CA THR A 81 0.46 2.43 -5.31
C THR A 81 0.29 3.95 -5.38
N ASP A 82 0.16 4.58 -4.23
CA ASP A 82 0.25 6.03 -4.06
C ASP A 82 1.55 6.45 -3.36
N ASN A 83 2.56 5.58 -3.43
CA ASN A 83 3.80 5.57 -2.65
C ASN A 83 3.70 4.87 -1.28
N ALA A 84 2.83 3.87 -1.13
CA ALA A 84 2.89 2.96 0.01
C ALA A 84 3.84 1.80 -0.29
N TYR A 85 4.79 1.63 0.62
CA TYR A 85 5.81 0.60 0.53
C TYR A 85 5.72 -0.39 1.67
N ILE A 86 5.01 0.00 2.73
CA ILE A 86 4.95 -0.64 4.02
C ILE A 86 3.52 -0.59 4.51
N GLY A 87 2.97 -1.69 5.04
CA GLY A 87 1.64 -1.62 5.64
C GLY A 87 1.23 -2.90 6.34
N THR A 88 0.01 -2.88 6.86
CA THR A 88 -0.66 -4.04 7.44
C THR A 88 -1.73 -4.51 6.47
N ASP A 89 -1.81 -5.83 6.28
CA ASP A 89 -2.54 -6.45 5.17
C ASP A 89 -3.87 -7.08 5.58
N PRO A 90 -5.01 -6.37 5.44
CA PRO A 90 -6.26 -7.07 5.23
C PRO A 90 -6.23 -7.72 3.84
N ASN A 91 -6.40 -9.04 3.81
CA ASN A 91 -6.54 -9.82 2.57
C ASN A 91 -8.02 -9.86 2.16
N GLY A 92 -8.28 -9.68 0.87
CA GLY A 92 -9.64 -9.59 0.35
C GLY A 92 -9.71 -9.75 -1.16
N LYS A 93 -10.66 -9.05 -1.76
CA LYS A 93 -10.93 -9.11 -3.19
C LYS A 93 -10.93 -7.72 -3.80
N LEU A 94 -10.29 -7.60 -4.96
CA LEU A 94 -10.45 -6.46 -5.85
C LEU A 94 -11.57 -6.78 -6.84
N TYR A 95 -12.45 -5.82 -7.06
CA TYR A 95 -13.60 -5.89 -7.96
C TYR A 95 -13.48 -4.80 -9.03
N TRP A 96 -13.74 -5.15 -10.28
CA TRP A 96 -13.72 -4.20 -11.40
C TRP A 96 -14.58 -4.70 -12.57
N LYS A 97 -14.74 -3.86 -13.60
CA LYS A 97 -15.54 -4.19 -14.79
C LYS A 97 -14.74 -4.25 -16.09
N ASP A 98 -13.76 -3.36 -16.24
CA ASP A 98 -12.93 -3.29 -17.44
C ASP A 98 -11.46 -3.12 -17.01
N GLU A 99 -10.59 -4.03 -17.41
CA GLU A 99 -9.16 -3.93 -17.10
C GLU A 99 -8.49 -2.70 -17.73
N ASN A 100 -9.09 -2.15 -18.79
CA ASN A 100 -8.60 -0.94 -19.43
C ASN A 100 -8.80 0.31 -18.55
N ASP A 101 -9.71 0.26 -17.56
CA ASP A 101 -9.96 1.37 -16.65
C ASP A 101 -8.80 1.62 -15.68
N PHE A 102 -7.94 0.61 -15.44
CA PHE A 102 -6.78 0.76 -14.56
C PHE A 102 -5.72 1.71 -15.13
N GLY A 103 -5.70 1.96 -16.44
CA GLY A 103 -4.77 2.94 -17.04
C GLY A 103 -3.32 2.73 -16.58
N ARG A 104 -2.65 1.67 -17.07
CA ARG A 104 -1.29 1.24 -16.64
C ARG A 104 -0.13 2.20 -17.03
N ASP A 105 -0.45 3.46 -17.31
CA ASP A 105 0.50 4.53 -17.60
C ASP A 105 0.75 5.32 -16.31
N GLN A 106 2.03 5.48 -15.94
CA GLN A 106 2.42 6.23 -14.73
C GLN A 106 1.93 7.69 -14.72
N ASN A 107 1.51 8.22 -15.87
CA ASN A 107 0.93 9.56 -15.99
C ASN A 107 -0.57 9.60 -15.70
N LYS A 108 -1.28 8.46 -15.67
CA LYS A 108 -2.71 8.37 -15.38
C LYS A 108 -2.92 8.08 -13.90
N ARG A 109 -3.30 9.11 -13.16
CA ARG A 109 -3.58 8.98 -11.72
C ARG A 109 -5.06 8.69 -11.50
N CYS A 110 -5.35 7.72 -10.65
CA CYS A 110 -6.68 7.53 -10.11
C CYS A 110 -6.77 8.08 -8.69
N GLU A 111 -7.97 8.54 -8.32
CA GLU A 111 -8.31 8.88 -6.94
C GLU A 111 -8.76 7.63 -6.21
N TYR A 112 -8.44 7.55 -4.92
CA TYR A 112 -8.96 6.51 -4.05
C TYR A 112 -9.48 7.07 -2.73
N ILE A 113 -10.33 6.31 -2.06
CA ILE A 113 -10.79 6.57 -0.70
C ILE A 113 -10.78 5.26 0.09
N VAL A 114 -10.13 5.25 1.26
CA VAL A 114 -10.14 4.15 2.23
C VAL A 114 -11.22 4.40 3.28
N GLN A 115 -11.98 3.36 3.63
CA GLN A 115 -13.05 3.45 4.62
C GLN A 115 -13.11 2.21 5.50
N SER A 116 -13.32 2.43 6.80
CA SER A 116 -13.73 1.40 7.74
C SER A 116 -15.26 1.25 7.68
N VAL A 117 -15.70 0.04 7.34
CA VAL A 117 -17.12 -0.30 7.24
C VAL A 117 -17.46 -1.36 8.26
N GLU A 118 -18.56 -1.21 8.98
CA GLU A 118 -19.05 -2.20 9.94
C GLU A 118 -20.34 -2.84 9.43
N TYR A 119 -20.40 -4.17 9.42
CA TYR A 119 -21.59 -4.95 9.10
C TYR A 119 -21.67 -6.19 9.99
N ASN A 120 -22.82 -6.40 10.65
CA ASN A 120 -23.03 -7.51 11.59
C ASN A 120 -21.91 -7.66 12.64
N ASN A 121 -21.47 -6.54 13.23
CA ASN A 121 -20.36 -6.46 14.18
C ASN A 121 -18.98 -6.86 13.64
N ASN A 122 -18.86 -7.14 12.35
CA ASN A 122 -17.57 -7.36 11.69
C ASN A 122 -17.11 -6.05 11.04
N LYS A 123 -15.79 -5.82 11.04
CA LYS A 123 -15.16 -4.67 10.41
C LYS A 123 -14.55 -5.07 9.07
N TYR A 124 -14.60 -4.13 8.14
CA TYR A 124 -14.10 -4.31 6.79
C TYR A 124 -13.29 -3.10 6.37
N CYS A 125 -12.21 -3.37 5.64
CA CYS A 125 -11.50 -2.35 4.87
C CYS A 125 -12.14 -2.28 3.48
N ARG A 126 -12.63 -1.10 3.12
CA ARG A 126 -13.14 -0.82 1.79
C ARG A 126 -12.31 0.26 1.14
N VAL A 127 -11.81 0.02 -0.06
CA VAL A 127 -11.16 1.03 -0.88
C VAL A 127 -11.88 1.16 -2.20
N ARG A 128 -12.21 2.37 -2.63
CA ARG A 128 -12.86 2.65 -3.92
C ARG A 128 -11.96 3.51 -4.78
N PHE A 129 -11.98 3.29 -6.10
CA PHE A 129 -11.11 3.95 -7.08
C PHE A 129 -11.90 4.68 -8.17
N TRP A 130 -11.49 5.89 -8.52
CA TRP A 130 -12.12 6.75 -9.54
C TRP A 130 -11.12 7.26 -10.56
N ASN A 131 -11.52 7.29 -11.83
CA ASN A 131 -10.73 7.87 -12.90
C ASN A 131 -10.87 9.40 -12.87
N LYS A 132 -9.76 10.10 -12.65
CA LYS A 132 -9.72 11.56 -12.61
C LYS A 132 -9.81 12.15 -14.02
N ASP A 133 -9.17 11.50 -14.98
CA ASP A 133 -8.93 12.03 -16.32
C ASP A 133 -10.12 11.90 -17.28
N THR A 134 -11.13 11.10 -16.93
CA THR A 134 -12.34 10.90 -17.77
C THR A 134 -13.48 11.86 -17.46
N GLY A 135 -13.26 12.81 -16.53
CA GLY A 135 -14.29 13.75 -16.09
C GLY A 135 -15.26 13.09 -15.12
N SER A 136 -14.97 13.22 -13.82
CA SER A 136 -15.84 12.95 -12.66
C SER A 136 -16.93 11.89 -12.91
N SER A 137 -16.54 10.62 -13.02
CA SER A 137 -17.52 9.56 -12.80
C SER A 137 -17.96 9.63 -11.33
N THR A 138 -19.25 9.71 -11.06
CA THR A 138 -19.78 9.62 -9.69
C THR A 138 -19.66 8.20 -9.11
N LYS A 139 -19.27 7.24 -9.95
CA LYS A 139 -19.16 5.82 -9.61
C LYS A 139 -17.70 5.37 -9.68
N PRO A 140 -17.23 4.56 -8.71
CA PRO A 140 -15.91 3.98 -8.76
C PRO A 140 -15.82 2.97 -9.91
N PHE A 141 -14.66 2.88 -10.56
CA PHE A 141 -14.39 1.89 -11.60
C PHE A 141 -13.86 0.56 -11.02
N ALA A 142 -13.29 0.63 -9.81
CA ALA A 142 -12.84 -0.54 -9.06
C ALA A 142 -13.05 -0.36 -7.56
N GLU A 143 -13.11 -1.48 -6.84
CA GLU A 143 -13.30 -1.52 -5.39
C GLU A 143 -12.56 -2.69 -4.77
N PHE A 144 -11.77 -2.44 -3.74
CA PHE A 144 -11.19 -3.46 -2.90
C PHE A 144 -12.02 -3.61 -1.63
N VAL A 145 -12.32 -4.85 -1.24
CA VAL A 145 -13.01 -5.19 0.00
C VAL A 145 -12.27 -6.32 0.70
N ALA A 146 -11.97 -6.12 1.99
CA ALA A 146 -11.38 -7.13 2.84
C ALA A 146 -12.00 -7.11 4.23
N ARG A 147 -11.99 -8.25 4.92
CA ARG A 147 -12.25 -8.26 6.37
C ARG A 147 -11.08 -7.59 7.08
N ASP A 148 -11.39 -6.79 8.09
CA ASP A 148 -10.42 -6.09 8.90
C ASP A 148 -10.50 -6.57 10.35
N ASP A 149 -10.27 -7.88 10.53
CA ASP A 149 -10.36 -8.56 11.83
C ASP A 149 -9.35 -7.99 12.85
N GLN A 150 -8.24 -7.44 12.36
CA GLN A 150 -7.21 -6.79 13.17
C GLN A 150 -7.45 -5.28 13.36
N ASN A 151 -8.59 -4.74 12.88
CA ASN A 151 -8.96 -3.33 13.00
C ASN A 151 -7.87 -2.37 12.46
N THR A 152 -7.18 -2.81 11.42
CA THR A 152 -6.04 -2.17 10.75
C THR A 152 -6.35 -0.74 10.35
N VAL A 153 -7.52 -0.49 9.74
CA VAL A 153 -7.89 0.85 9.25
C VAL A 153 -7.94 1.86 10.41
N PHE A 154 -8.45 1.41 11.56
CA PHE A 154 -8.49 2.22 12.77
C PHE A 154 -7.10 2.43 13.37
N HIS A 155 -6.30 1.36 13.52
CA HIS A 155 -4.96 1.46 14.14
C HIS A 155 -4.00 2.30 13.31
N THR A 156 -4.07 2.18 11.98
CA THR A 156 -3.31 3.01 11.03
C THR A 156 -3.92 4.41 10.87
N LYS A 157 -5.13 4.67 11.40
CA LYS A 157 -5.86 5.94 11.31
C LYS A 157 -6.01 6.43 9.87
N VAL A 158 -6.31 5.52 8.94
CA VAL A 158 -6.46 5.84 7.51
C VAL A 158 -7.92 5.91 7.07
N ASP A 159 -8.85 5.85 8.02
CA ASP A 159 -10.29 5.98 7.73
C ASP A 159 -10.61 7.34 7.09
N ASP A 160 -11.47 7.29 6.06
CA ASP A 160 -11.79 8.40 5.15
C ASP A 160 -10.57 9.09 4.49
N HIS A 161 -9.40 8.43 4.49
CA HIS A 161 -8.26 8.94 3.75
C HIS A 161 -8.53 8.89 2.26
N SER A 162 -8.29 10.01 1.58
CA SER A 162 -8.41 10.13 0.13
C SER A 162 -7.13 10.73 -0.46
N TYR A 163 -6.64 10.09 -1.52
CA TYR A 163 -5.47 10.57 -2.23
C TYR A 163 -5.43 10.04 -3.67
N HIS A 164 -4.28 10.21 -4.34
CA HIS A 164 -4.07 9.80 -5.71
C HIS A 164 -2.91 8.81 -5.83
N GLY A 165 -3.10 7.76 -6.60
CA GLY A 165 -2.03 6.83 -6.97
C GLY A 165 -2.14 6.39 -8.41
N VAL A 166 -1.34 5.39 -8.76
CA VAL A 166 -1.24 4.84 -10.11
C VAL A 166 -1.40 3.34 -10.05
N TRP A 167 -2.01 2.78 -11.10
CA TRP A 167 -1.97 1.35 -11.34
C TRP A 167 -0.84 1.02 -12.31
N THR A 168 -0.16 -0.09 -12.07
CA THR A 168 0.88 -0.66 -12.93
C THR A 168 0.67 -2.16 -13.06
N SER A 169 1.33 -2.79 -14.04
CA SER A 169 1.38 -4.25 -14.10
C SER A 169 2.17 -4.79 -12.91
N LEU A 170 1.67 -5.84 -12.28
CA LEU A 170 2.35 -6.53 -11.18
C LEU A 170 3.32 -7.60 -11.73
N GLU A 171 4.50 -7.17 -12.16
CA GLU A 171 5.54 -8.08 -12.65
C GLU A 171 6.24 -8.81 -11.51
N LEU A 172 5.63 -9.87 -10.98
CA LEU A 172 6.22 -10.71 -9.95
C LEU A 172 6.63 -12.08 -10.49
N ASN A 173 7.94 -12.32 -10.51
CA ASN A 173 8.50 -13.66 -10.60
C ASN A 173 8.44 -14.32 -9.21
N THR A 174 8.36 -15.66 -9.17
CA THR A 174 8.33 -16.41 -7.91
C THR A 174 9.43 -17.46 -7.85
N ALA A 175 9.98 -17.68 -6.65
CA ALA A 175 10.94 -18.75 -6.38
C ALA A 175 10.80 -19.27 -4.95
N ARG A 176 11.09 -20.56 -4.74
CA ARG A 176 11.31 -21.07 -3.38
C ARG A 176 12.60 -20.50 -2.83
N ALA A 177 12.54 -19.97 -1.62
CA ALA A 177 13.66 -19.29 -0.98
C ALA A 177 13.84 -19.75 0.47
N THR A 178 15.05 -19.57 0.99
CA THR A 178 15.37 -19.69 2.40
C THR A 178 15.99 -18.39 2.88
N VAL A 179 15.47 -17.84 3.97
CA VAL A 179 16.02 -16.72 4.70
C VAL A 179 16.78 -17.28 5.91
N GLN A 180 18.05 -16.91 6.02
CA GLN A 180 18.96 -17.40 7.04
C GLN A 180 19.71 -16.28 7.75
N LYS A 181 19.97 -16.49 9.04
CA LYS A 181 20.85 -15.67 9.85
C LYS A 181 21.35 -16.47 11.05
N ALA A 182 22.65 -16.44 11.33
CA ALA A 182 23.17 -16.99 12.59
C ALA A 182 23.00 -16.01 13.76
N SER A 183 22.87 -16.52 14.99
CA SER A 183 22.85 -15.65 16.19
C SER A 183 24.16 -14.85 16.32
N GLY A 184 24.05 -13.59 16.72
CA GLY A 184 25.19 -12.67 16.83
C GLY A 184 25.72 -12.13 15.49
N GLN A 185 25.15 -12.56 14.35
CA GLN A 185 25.45 -11.95 13.05
C GLN A 185 24.45 -10.84 12.71
N ASP A 186 24.98 -9.83 12.03
CA ASP A 186 24.25 -8.66 11.54
C ASP A 186 23.88 -8.79 10.06
N ILE A 187 23.96 -9.98 9.47
CA ILE A 187 23.69 -10.20 8.05
C ILE A 187 22.56 -11.21 7.92
N ILE A 188 21.48 -10.81 7.27
CA ILE A 188 20.44 -11.72 6.82
C ILE A 188 20.73 -12.11 5.37
N THR A 189 20.62 -13.41 5.08
CA THR A 189 20.88 -13.97 3.76
C THR A 189 19.60 -14.56 3.20
N LEU A 190 19.20 -14.14 2.01
CA LEU A 190 18.17 -14.82 1.23
C LEU A 190 18.85 -15.68 0.16
N THR A 191 18.41 -16.92 0.01
CA THR A 191 18.88 -17.86 -1.02
C THR A 191 17.70 -18.47 -1.77
N THR A 192 17.73 -18.44 -3.10
CA THR A 192 16.83 -19.24 -3.95
C THR A 192 17.59 -20.42 -4.58
N GLY A 193 16.97 -21.60 -4.59
CA GLY A 193 17.51 -22.80 -5.23
C GLY A 193 18.87 -23.31 -4.72
N THR A 194 19.47 -24.26 -5.43
CA THR A 194 20.84 -24.74 -5.22
C THR A 194 21.83 -23.75 -5.85
N ARG A 195 22.90 -23.36 -5.13
CA ARG A 195 23.95 -22.44 -5.63
C ARG A 195 24.42 -22.87 -7.03
N GLY A 196 24.14 -22.04 -8.04
CA GLY A 196 24.43 -22.27 -9.46
C GLY A 196 23.96 -21.09 -10.31
N ALA A 197 23.95 -21.21 -11.64
CA ALA A 197 23.66 -20.11 -12.58
C ALA A 197 22.30 -19.40 -12.38
N TRP A 198 21.38 -20.02 -11.64
CA TRP A 198 20.03 -19.51 -11.38
C TRP A 198 19.73 -19.28 -9.89
N GLY A 199 20.69 -19.59 -9.01
CA GLY A 199 20.53 -19.41 -7.58
C GLY A 199 20.77 -17.96 -7.19
N ILE A 200 19.77 -17.30 -6.62
CA ILE A 200 19.91 -15.93 -6.15
C ILE A 200 20.38 -15.99 -4.69
N SER A 201 21.52 -15.39 -4.40
CA SER A 201 21.99 -15.17 -3.03
C SER A 201 22.12 -13.68 -2.81
N ALA A 202 21.44 -13.19 -1.79
CA ALA A 202 21.41 -11.79 -1.44
C ALA A 202 21.63 -11.62 0.06
N ASN A 203 22.37 -10.58 0.43
CA ASN A 203 22.78 -10.34 1.80
C ASN A 203 22.44 -8.90 2.17
N TRP A 204 21.79 -8.72 3.31
CA TRP A 204 21.48 -7.39 3.82
C TRP A 204 22.00 -7.26 5.24
N LYS A 205 22.60 -6.10 5.52
CA LYS A 205 23.03 -5.76 6.86
C LYS A 205 21.81 -5.35 7.68
N ILE A 206 21.60 -5.99 8.82
CA ILE A 206 20.55 -5.66 9.78
C ILE A 206 20.95 -4.37 10.47
N PRO A 207 20.14 -3.31 10.35
CA PRO A 207 20.45 -2.05 11.00
C PRO A 207 20.48 -2.20 12.52
N VAL A 208 21.37 -1.43 13.17
CA VAL A 208 21.59 -1.49 14.62
C VAL A 208 20.33 -1.21 15.44
N SER A 209 19.34 -0.52 14.88
CA SER A 209 18.07 -0.25 15.55
C SER A 209 17.11 -1.44 15.61
N ILE A 210 17.35 -2.50 14.82
CA ILE A 210 16.52 -3.73 14.82
C ILE A 210 17.16 -4.75 15.78
N THR A 211 17.00 -4.54 17.08
CA THR A 211 17.71 -5.33 18.11
C THR A 211 17.18 -6.75 18.26
N THR A 212 15.88 -6.99 18.04
CA THR A 212 15.31 -8.33 18.21
C THR A 212 15.88 -9.28 17.16
N LEU A 213 15.83 -8.91 15.88
CA LEU A 213 16.40 -9.73 14.81
C LEU A 213 17.89 -10.00 15.04
N ARG A 214 18.70 -8.99 15.40
CA ARG A 214 20.17 -9.16 15.60
C ARG A 214 20.53 -10.27 16.60
N SER A 215 19.75 -10.42 17.68
CA SER A 215 19.97 -11.44 18.70
C SER A 215 19.55 -12.86 18.28
N LEU A 216 18.62 -12.99 17.34
CA LEU A 216 18.00 -14.26 16.98
C LEU A 216 18.78 -15.06 15.93
N SER A 217 18.55 -16.37 15.88
CA SER A 217 18.91 -17.22 14.75
C SER A 217 17.67 -17.43 13.89
N ILE A 218 17.83 -17.33 12.57
CA ILE A 218 16.73 -17.42 11.60
C ILE A 218 17.09 -18.50 10.58
N ASN A 219 16.16 -19.41 10.30
CA ASN A 219 16.26 -20.36 9.20
C ASN A 219 14.85 -20.70 8.72
N VAL A 220 14.33 -19.88 7.81
CA VAL A 220 12.93 -19.91 7.41
C VAL A 220 12.84 -20.16 5.91
N LYS A 221 12.04 -21.17 5.52
CA LYS A 221 11.72 -21.45 4.12
C LYS A 221 10.44 -20.72 3.74
N GLY A 222 10.36 -20.28 2.49
CA GLY A 222 9.25 -19.48 2.01
C GLY A 222 9.20 -19.37 0.50
N THR A 223 8.28 -18.53 0.05
CA THR A 223 8.16 -18.10 -1.34
C THR A 223 8.69 -16.67 -1.44
N LEU A 224 9.68 -16.46 -2.32
CA LEU A 224 10.14 -15.15 -2.73
C LEU A 224 9.37 -14.71 -3.96
N TYR A 225 8.87 -13.48 -3.92
CA TYR A 225 8.29 -12.76 -5.03
C TYR A 225 9.24 -11.62 -5.39
N TYR A 226 9.60 -11.45 -6.65
CA TYR A 226 10.59 -10.46 -7.07
C TYR A 226 10.36 -9.96 -8.49
N LYS A 227 10.72 -8.69 -8.76
CA LYS A 227 10.58 -8.13 -10.10
C LYS A 227 11.65 -8.68 -11.04
N GLN A 228 12.92 -8.50 -10.69
CA GLN A 228 14.05 -9.06 -11.45
C GLN A 228 15.14 -9.60 -10.51
N PRO A 229 15.87 -10.68 -10.89
CA PRO A 229 16.91 -11.26 -10.03
C PRO A 229 18.04 -10.28 -9.67
N SER A 230 18.34 -9.32 -10.55
CA SER A 230 19.34 -8.28 -10.33
C SER A 230 18.98 -7.36 -9.17
N ASP A 231 17.69 -7.21 -8.87
CA ASP A 231 17.20 -6.23 -7.91
C ASP A 231 17.29 -6.69 -6.46
N LEU A 232 17.67 -7.95 -6.27
CA LEU A 232 17.83 -8.58 -4.97
C LEU A 232 19.21 -8.34 -4.35
N LYS A 233 20.20 -7.82 -5.09
CA LYS A 233 21.59 -7.82 -4.63
C LYS A 233 21.98 -6.63 -3.75
N ASP A 234 21.22 -5.53 -3.82
CA ASP A 234 21.53 -4.27 -3.14
C ASP A 234 20.33 -3.75 -2.33
N GLY A 235 20.62 -3.16 -1.16
CA GLY A 235 19.73 -2.18 -0.50
C GLY A 235 19.34 -2.49 0.94
N ASN A 236 18.06 -2.25 1.29
CA ASN A 236 17.53 -2.36 2.65
C ASN A 236 16.38 -3.36 2.69
N PHE A 237 16.08 -3.91 3.88
CA PHE A 237 14.90 -4.74 4.07
C PHE A 237 14.10 -4.29 5.30
N VAL A 238 12.82 -4.64 5.28
CA VAL A 238 11.86 -4.44 6.37
C VAL A 238 11.31 -5.79 6.78
N ASN A 239 11.11 -5.95 8.09
CA ASN A 239 10.52 -7.14 8.68
C ASN A 239 9.13 -6.84 9.24
N TYR A 240 8.11 -7.56 8.76
CA TYR A 240 6.72 -7.39 9.17
C TYR A 240 6.30 -8.51 10.12
N ASN A 241 6.85 -8.48 11.34
CA ASN A 241 6.31 -9.22 12.49
C ASN A 241 5.97 -10.70 12.21
N ASN A 242 6.81 -11.38 11.43
CA ASN A 242 6.70 -12.78 11.00
C ASN A 242 5.92 -13.09 9.71
N ASP A 243 5.20 -12.15 9.11
CA ASP A 243 4.42 -12.43 7.90
C ASP A 243 5.25 -12.30 6.62
N ARG A 244 6.13 -11.28 6.55
CA ARG A 244 6.94 -11.06 5.35
C ARG A 244 8.22 -10.29 5.61
N LEU A 245 9.21 -10.49 4.73
CA LEU A 245 10.32 -9.56 4.55
C LEU A 245 10.14 -8.82 3.23
N VAL A 246 10.31 -7.50 3.22
CA VAL A 246 10.23 -6.69 1.99
C VAL A 246 11.58 -6.04 1.74
N PHE A 247 12.06 -6.10 0.50
CA PHE A 247 13.39 -5.65 0.07
C PHE A 247 13.29 -4.44 -0.85
N TYR A 248 14.24 -3.52 -0.74
CA TYR A 248 14.33 -2.27 -1.52
C TYR A 248 15.71 -2.09 -2.10
N ARG A 249 15.82 -1.47 -3.28
CA ARG A 249 17.08 -1.28 -4.01
C ARG A 249 18.07 -0.33 -3.32
N SER A 250 17.60 0.77 -2.73
CA SER A 250 18.51 1.84 -2.28
C SER A 250 18.13 2.52 -0.96
N ALA A 251 16.85 2.64 -0.64
CA ALA A 251 16.38 3.27 0.59
C ALA A 251 15.01 2.72 1.00
N LEU A 252 14.70 2.80 2.30
CA LEU A 252 13.37 2.45 2.84
C LEU A 252 12.25 3.39 2.35
N LEU A 253 12.63 4.53 1.78
CA LEU A 253 11.73 5.50 1.12
C LEU A 253 11.73 5.37 -0.40
N ALA A 254 12.43 4.36 -0.95
CA ALA A 254 12.49 4.16 -2.39
C ALA A 254 11.10 3.85 -2.93
N LYS A 255 10.82 4.37 -4.13
CA LYS A 255 9.46 4.36 -4.68
C LYS A 255 8.95 2.99 -5.16
N ASP A 256 9.77 1.97 -5.01
CA ASP A 256 9.53 0.65 -5.51
C ASP A 256 10.30 -0.37 -4.66
N PHE A 257 9.64 -1.46 -4.28
CA PHE A 257 10.29 -2.60 -3.64
C PHE A 257 10.83 -3.52 -4.75
N THR A 258 11.88 -4.25 -4.44
CA THR A 258 12.50 -5.16 -5.42
C THR A 258 11.98 -6.58 -5.29
N ALA A 259 11.63 -6.97 -4.05
CA ALA A 259 11.10 -8.27 -3.74
C ALA A 259 10.43 -8.31 -2.37
N TYR A 260 9.63 -9.34 -2.13
CA TYR A 260 9.20 -9.71 -0.79
C TYR A 260 9.19 -11.23 -0.61
N PHE A 261 9.37 -11.68 0.62
CA PHE A 261 9.44 -13.07 1.01
C PHE A 261 8.32 -13.39 1.99
N ILE A 262 7.53 -14.42 1.71
CA ILE A 262 6.48 -14.96 2.57
C ILE A 262 6.93 -16.33 3.10
N PRO A 263 6.97 -16.58 4.41
CA PRO A 263 7.36 -17.85 5.00
C PRO A 263 6.28 -18.95 4.80
N LEU A 264 6.70 -20.20 4.63
CA LEU A 264 5.81 -21.35 4.37
C LEU A 264 5.18 -21.96 5.64
N GLU A 265 5.80 -21.78 6.82
CA GLU A 265 5.28 -22.30 8.09
C GLU A 265 5.60 -21.38 9.28
N ILE A 266 4.60 -21.17 10.15
CA ILE A 266 4.75 -20.57 11.47
C ILE A 266 5.34 -21.63 12.42
N ARG A 267 6.65 -21.89 12.40
CA ARG A 267 7.33 -22.74 13.40
C ARG A 267 8.65 -22.16 13.89
N GLN A 268 9.04 -22.58 15.10
CA GLN A 268 10.10 -22.06 15.98
C GLN A 268 11.32 -21.47 15.24
N GLY A 269 11.54 -20.17 15.45
CA GLY A 269 12.52 -19.36 14.71
C GLY A 269 11.90 -18.16 13.98
N LYS A 270 10.89 -17.55 14.61
CA LYS A 270 10.15 -16.35 14.17
C LYS A 270 11.11 -15.28 13.60
N LEU A 271 10.73 -14.66 12.48
CA LEU A 271 11.36 -13.45 11.95
C LEU A 271 11.08 -12.27 12.91
N GLY A 272 11.51 -12.33 14.18
CA GLY A 272 11.17 -11.36 15.23
C GLY A 272 9.91 -11.76 16.00
N SER A 273 10.05 -12.08 17.29
CA SER A 273 8.98 -12.70 18.08
C SER A 273 7.95 -11.74 18.68
N ASP A 274 8.02 -10.44 18.39
CA ASP A 274 7.10 -9.45 18.95
C ASP A 274 6.21 -8.87 17.85
N ASP A 275 4.94 -8.60 18.18
CA ASP A 275 3.93 -7.96 17.32
C ASP A 275 4.29 -6.48 16.97
N THR A 276 5.57 -6.11 17.05
CA THR A 276 6.09 -4.76 16.88
C THR A 276 6.84 -4.63 15.56
N LEU A 277 6.31 -3.81 14.64
CA LEU A 277 6.95 -3.47 13.37
C LEU A 277 8.36 -2.89 13.62
N GLU A 278 9.40 -3.60 13.21
CA GLU A 278 10.77 -3.11 13.34
C GLU A 278 11.29 -2.54 12.03
N MET A 279 11.39 -1.21 11.98
CA MET A 279 11.97 -0.49 10.85
C MET A 279 13.27 0.21 11.25
N PRO A 280 14.30 0.20 10.39
CA PRO A 280 15.48 1.02 10.60
C PRO A 280 15.16 2.52 10.57
N GLY A 281 15.46 3.24 11.65
CA GLY A 281 15.41 4.71 11.67
C GLY A 281 14.02 5.34 11.84
N VAL A 282 12.97 4.57 12.14
CA VAL A 282 11.64 5.10 12.50
C VAL A 282 11.41 4.86 13.99
N THR A 283 11.66 5.86 14.83
CA THR A 283 11.35 5.82 16.26
C THR A 283 9.89 6.19 16.48
N GLY A 284 9.16 5.40 17.28
CA GLY A 284 7.84 5.81 17.81
C GLY A 284 6.60 5.19 17.15
N TRP A 285 6.69 3.96 16.64
CA TRP A 285 5.45 3.20 16.38
C TRP A 285 4.69 3.00 17.70
N PRO A 286 3.36 3.21 17.74
CA PRO A 286 2.57 2.65 18.81
C PRO A 286 2.76 1.12 18.79
N GLN A 287 3.09 0.56 19.95
CA GLN A 287 3.04 -0.89 20.17
C GLN A 287 1.62 -1.36 19.81
N VAL A 288 1.51 -2.39 18.98
CA VAL A 288 0.21 -3.01 18.60
C VAL A 288 -0.35 -3.74 19.82
#